data_AF-A0A1F5H6D9-F1
#
_entry.id   AF-A0A1F5H6D9-F1
#
_cell.length_a   1.000
_cell.length_b   1.000
_cell.length_c   1.000
_cell.angle_alpha   90.00
_cell.angle_beta   90.00
_cell.angle_gamma   90.00
#
_symmetry.space_group_name_H-M   'P 1'
#
loop_
_entity.id
_entity.type
_entity.pdbx_description
1 polymer ?
#
loop_
_entity_poly.entity_id
_entity_poly.type
_entity_poly.pdbx_seq_one_letter_code
_entity_poly.pdbx_strand_id
1 'polypeptide(L)'
;MDKIKIFFTILLFALFGFRIWQTTGCRQFASFYFNPLAIKINVEEQVSLDSSLNRSVSRFFHNKLTIGIFEITKSYMQTFEPRFSLETLGPLGLILILTALFKVVKAPNIVGITHLLIVLIVSVFAILPVKPQTSFYILAVTRFSVAFWGLDYFLRTKPLAILFFGLGFLTLWYFSISWQMPTICNEIFFN
;
A
#
# COMPACT_ATOMS: atom_id res chain seq x y z
N MET A 1 24.95 -16.11 12.32
CA MET A 1 23.65 -15.77 11.70
C MET A 1 23.31 -14.30 11.89
N ASP A 2 23.60 -13.70 13.05
CA ASP A 2 23.19 -12.33 13.36
C ASP A 2 23.80 -11.27 12.43
N LYS A 3 25.09 -11.38 12.08
CA LYS A 3 25.74 -10.46 11.12
C LYS A 3 25.06 -10.45 9.74
N ILE A 4 24.63 -11.62 9.26
CA ILE A 4 23.94 -11.76 7.96
C ILE A 4 22.53 -11.15 8.07
N LYS A 5 21.81 -11.43 9.15
CA LYS A 5 20.48 -10.84 9.39
C LYS A 5 20.53 -9.32 9.47
N ILE A 6 21.53 -8.77 10.16
CA ILE A 6 21.80 -7.33 10.24
C ILE A 6 22.04 -6.76 8.83
N PHE A 7 22.89 -7.40 8.03
CA PHE A 7 23.15 -6.95 6.66
C PHE A 7 21.88 -6.91 5.79
N PHE A 8 21.06 -7.96 5.81
CA PHE A 8 19.79 -8.02 5.05
C PHE A 8 18.80 -6.96 5.54
N THR A 9 18.78 -6.71 6.85
CA THR A 9 17.96 -5.68 7.47
C THR A 9 18.37 -4.30 6.96
N ILE A 10 19.67 -3.98 7.00
CA ILE A 10 20.22 -2.73 6.48
C ILE A 10 19.89 -2.56 5.00
N LEU A 11 19.99 -3.63 4.19
CA LEU A 11 19.64 -3.57 2.77
C LEU A 11 18.17 -3.19 2.55
N LEU A 12 17.24 -3.80 3.31
CA LEU A 12 15.84 -3.40 3.24
C LEU A 12 15.66 -1.94 3.64
N PHE A 13 16.20 -1.53 4.79
CA PHE A 13 16.12 -0.14 5.24
C PHE A 13 16.67 0.85 4.19
N ALA A 14 17.75 0.50 3.49
CA ALA A 14 18.29 1.30 2.40
C ALA A 14 17.34 1.38 1.20
N LEU A 15 16.74 0.25 0.77
CA LEU A 15 15.80 0.22 -0.35
C LEU A 15 14.51 1.01 -0.05
N PHE A 16 13.90 0.79 1.11
CA PHE A 16 12.68 1.50 1.48
C PHE A 16 12.96 2.96 1.87
N GLY A 17 14.12 3.23 2.49
CA GLY A 17 14.58 4.59 2.76
C GLY A 17 14.80 5.38 1.47
N PHE A 18 15.43 4.76 0.47
CA PHE A 18 15.54 5.33 -0.87
C PHE A 18 14.17 5.62 -1.48
N ARG A 19 13.21 4.67 -1.37
CA ARG A 19 11.87 4.88 -1.89
C ARG A 19 11.12 6.03 -1.19
N ILE A 20 11.21 6.11 0.13
CA ILE A 20 10.63 7.21 0.91
C ILE A 20 11.29 8.54 0.51
N TRP A 21 12.62 8.57 0.38
CA TRP A 21 13.33 9.78 -0.05
C TRP A 21 12.89 10.26 -1.43
N GLN A 22 12.63 9.37 -2.41
CA GLN A 22 12.10 9.78 -3.71
C GLN A 22 10.77 10.58 -3.59
N THR A 23 9.95 10.30 -2.57
CA THR A 23 8.69 11.02 -2.36
C THR A 23 8.86 12.45 -1.84
N THR A 24 10.03 12.84 -1.34
CA THR A 24 10.30 14.24 -0.96
C THR A 24 10.33 15.16 -2.18
N GLY A 25 10.52 14.63 -3.38
CA GLY A 25 10.45 15.39 -4.63
C GLY A 25 9.03 15.69 -5.12
N CYS A 26 8.00 15.16 -4.45
CA CYS A 26 6.60 15.29 -4.88
C CYS A 26 5.98 16.65 -4.58
N ARG A 27 5.42 17.30 -5.61
CA ARG A 27 4.66 18.56 -5.48
C ARG A 27 3.33 18.36 -4.78
N GLN A 28 2.60 17.35 -5.22
CA GLN A 28 1.27 17.01 -4.73
C GLN A 28 1.14 15.50 -4.66
N PHE A 29 0.59 15.03 -3.54
CA PHE A 29 0.27 13.62 -3.36
C PHE A 29 -1.12 13.35 -3.92
N ALA A 30 -1.28 12.20 -4.57
CA ALA A 30 -2.58 11.68 -4.95
C ALA A 30 -3.46 11.56 -3.70
N SER A 31 -4.73 11.95 -3.82
CA SER A 31 -5.68 11.86 -2.71
C SER A 31 -6.11 10.40 -2.50
N PHE A 32 -6.00 9.94 -1.26
CA PHE A 32 -6.57 8.67 -0.80
C PHE A 32 -7.64 8.87 0.29
N TYR A 33 -8.07 10.12 0.52
CA TYR A 33 -9.02 10.44 1.57
C TYR A 33 -10.47 10.35 1.06
N PHE A 34 -11.38 10.02 1.97
CA PHE A 34 -12.81 10.01 1.70
C PHE A 34 -13.36 11.44 1.49
N ASN A 35 -13.88 11.75 0.29
CA ASN A 35 -14.47 13.05 -0.02
C ASN A 35 -16.00 12.96 -0.18
N PRO A 36 -16.83 13.29 0.83
CA PRO A 36 -18.29 13.17 0.78
C PRO A 36 -18.96 13.95 -0.37
N LEU A 37 -18.36 15.07 -0.81
CA LEU A 37 -18.95 15.96 -1.82
C LEU A 37 -18.77 15.43 -3.25
N ALA A 38 -17.58 14.93 -3.58
CA ALA A 38 -17.29 14.34 -4.89
C ALA A 38 -18.21 13.14 -5.18
N ILE A 39 -18.60 12.43 -4.13
CA ILE A 39 -19.42 11.24 -4.21
C ILE A 39 -20.87 11.58 -4.56
N LYS A 40 -21.42 12.59 -3.89
CA LYS A 40 -22.77 13.06 -4.18
C LYS A 40 -22.88 13.47 -5.66
N ILE A 41 -21.89 14.20 -6.18
CA ILE A 41 -21.86 14.66 -7.56
C ILE A 41 -21.77 13.49 -8.54
N ASN A 42 -20.83 12.55 -8.34
CA ASN A 42 -20.64 11.42 -9.26
C ASN A 42 -21.85 10.46 -9.27
N VAL A 43 -22.49 10.24 -8.12
CA VAL A 43 -23.73 9.45 -8.04
C VAL A 43 -24.89 10.16 -8.75
N GLU A 44 -25.09 11.45 -8.51
CA GLU A 44 -26.14 12.23 -9.16
C GLU A 44 -25.96 12.24 -10.68
N GLU A 45 -24.72 12.36 -11.15
CA GLU A 45 -24.35 12.29 -12.56
C GLU A 45 -24.67 10.92 -13.17
N GLN A 46 -24.19 9.82 -12.55
CA GLN A 46 -24.40 8.46 -13.07
C GLN A 46 -25.86 7.99 -13.01
N VAL A 47 -26.61 8.35 -11.97
CA VAL A 47 -28.04 8.03 -11.85
C VAL A 47 -28.88 8.85 -12.82
N SER A 48 -28.46 10.08 -13.16
CA SER A 48 -29.17 10.92 -14.15
C SER A 48 -28.98 10.44 -15.59
N LEU A 49 -27.86 9.78 -15.90
CA LEU A 49 -27.51 9.32 -17.25
C LEU A 49 -28.11 7.97 -17.62
N ASP A 50 -28.48 7.13 -16.66
CA ASP A 50 -28.91 5.76 -16.94
C ASP A 50 -30.34 5.49 -16.44
N SER A 51 -31.31 5.70 -17.33
CA SER A 51 -32.74 5.44 -17.08
C SER A 51 -33.09 3.96 -16.91
N SER A 52 -32.13 3.05 -17.13
CA SER A 52 -32.30 1.59 -16.97
C SER A 52 -31.91 1.10 -15.57
N LEU A 53 -31.29 1.95 -14.74
CA LEU A 53 -30.92 1.59 -13.37
C LEU A 53 -32.17 1.32 -12.52
N ASN A 54 -32.20 0.13 -11.92
CA ASN A 54 -33.26 -0.28 -11.00
C ASN A 54 -33.42 0.78 -9.89
N ARG A 55 -34.66 1.22 -9.66
CA ARG A 55 -35.02 2.25 -8.67
C ARG A 55 -34.47 1.98 -7.27
N SER A 56 -34.25 0.70 -6.94
CA SER A 56 -33.61 0.24 -5.70
C SER A 56 -32.13 0.62 -5.59
N VAL A 57 -31.38 0.59 -6.70
CA VAL A 57 -29.96 0.97 -6.79
C VAL A 57 -29.82 2.49 -6.68
N SER A 58 -30.68 3.25 -7.36
CA SER A 58 -30.76 4.71 -7.19
C SER A 58 -31.04 5.09 -5.73
N ARG A 59 -32.00 4.42 -5.06
CA ARG A 59 -32.27 4.62 -3.62
C ARG A 59 -31.11 4.24 -2.72
N PHE A 60 -30.36 3.19 -3.06
CA PHE A 60 -29.15 2.76 -2.33
C PHE A 60 -28.09 3.87 -2.34
N PHE A 61 -27.87 4.52 -3.48
CA PHE A 61 -26.92 5.63 -3.61
C PHE A 61 -27.49 7.01 -3.22
N HIS A 62 -28.75 7.11 -2.81
CA HIS A 62 -29.28 8.32 -2.14
C HIS A 62 -29.23 8.24 -0.61
N ASN A 63 -28.94 7.06 -0.04
CA ASN A 63 -28.73 6.90 1.40
C ASN A 63 -27.32 7.34 1.79
N LYS A 64 -27.22 8.44 2.57
CA LYS A 64 -25.94 9.00 3.06
C LYS A 64 -25.02 7.96 3.71
N LEU A 65 -25.58 7.02 4.47
CA LEU A 65 -24.81 5.98 5.15
C LEU A 65 -24.15 5.04 4.14
N THR A 66 -24.94 4.56 3.19
CA THR A 66 -24.53 3.61 2.17
C THR A 66 -23.47 4.20 1.23
N ILE A 67 -23.67 5.44 0.80
CA ILE A 67 -22.69 6.22 0.04
C ILE A 67 -21.36 6.32 0.80
N GLY A 68 -21.43 6.63 2.10
CA GLY A 68 -20.27 6.67 2.97
C GLY A 68 -19.51 5.35 3.01
N ILE A 69 -20.22 4.24 3.21
CA ILE A 69 -19.61 2.90 3.24
C ILE A 69 -18.96 2.54 1.91
N PHE A 70 -19.63 2.81 0.78
CA PHE A 70 -19.10 2.49 -0.55
C PHE A 70 -17.76 3.18 -0.82
N GLU A 71 -17.64 4.47 -0.50
CA GLU A 71 -16.43 5.23 -0.81
C GLU A 71 -15.33 5.09 0.25
N ILE A 72 -15.68 4.82 1.50
CA ILE A 72 -14.70 4.31 2.47
C ILE A 72 -14.12 2.99 1.96
N THR A 73 -14.97 2.09 1.46
CA THR A 73 -14.53 0.80 0.91
C THR A 73 -13.68 0.98 -0.35
N LYS A 74 -14.08 1.87 -1.26
CA LYS A 74 -13.32 2.19 -2.48
C LYS A 74 -11.97 2.82 -2.16
N SER A 75 -11.94 3.83 -1.29
CA SER A 75 -10.69 4.47 -0.83
C SER A 75 -9.79 3.43 -0.16
N TYR A 76 -10.35 2.55 0.67
CA TYR A 76 -9.64 1.42 1.25
C TYR A 76 -9.07 0.49 0.19
N MET A 77 -9.87 0.00 -0.76
CA MET A 77 -9.42 -0.90 -1.82
C MET A 77 -8.36 -0.28 -2.73
N GLN A 78 -8.47 1.02 -3.02
CA GLN A 78 -7.45 1.78 -3.78
C GLN A 78 -6.09 1.74 -3.08
N THR A 79 -6.05 1.80 -1.75
CA THR A 79 -4.78 1.63 -1.04
C THR A 79 -4.18 0.24 -1.28
N PHE A 80 -4.98 -0.81 -1.46
CA PHE A 80 -4.46 -2.17 -1.71
C PHE A 80 -4.28 -2.50 -3.20
N GLU A 81 -4.44 -1.52 -4.09
CA GLU A 81 -4.19 -1.76 -5.51
C GLU A 81 -2.77 -2.31 -5.73
N PRO A 82 -2.62 -3.37 -6.56
CA PRO A 82 -1.32 -3.98 -6.81
C PRO A 82 -0.29 -2.97 -7.32
N ARG A 83 -0.74 -2.01 -8.16
CA ARG A 83 0.12 -0.95 -8.70
C ARG A 83 0.67 -0.05 -7.59
N PHE A 84 -0.18 0.42 -6.68
CA PHE A 84 0.25 1.25 -5.54
C PHE A 84 1.18 0.49 -4.60
N SER A 85 0.90 -0.80 -4.36
CA SER A 85 1.74 -1.65 -3.52
C SER A 85 3.11 -1.91 -4.13
N LEU A 86 3.17 -2.13 -5.46
CA LEU A 86 4.40 -2.33 -6.21
C LEU A 86 5.21 -1.02 -6.31
N GLU A 87 4.54 0.13 -6.52
CA GLU A 87 5.17 1.44 -6.43
C GLU A 87 5.67 1.71 -5.01
N THR A 88 5.01 1.29 -3.93
CA THR A 88 5.48 1.58 -2.57
C THR A 88 6.63 0.67 -2.13
N LEU A 89 6.59 -0.62 -2.49
CA LEU A 89 7.45 -1.64 -1.88
C LEU A 89 8.41 -2.33 -2.85
N GLY A 90 8.15 -2.18 -4.14
CA GLY A 90 8.84 -2.93 -5.18
C GLY A 90 8.57 -4.44 -5.12
N PRO A 91 9.16 -5.20 -6.06
CA PRO A 91 9.00 -6.65 -6.14
C PRO A 91 9.51 -7.37 -4.88
N LEU A 92 10.63 -6.93 -4.28
CA LEU A 92 11.15 -7.55 -3.07
C LEU A 92 10.17 -7.41 -1.90
N GLY A 93 9.67 -6.19 -1.66
CA GLY A 93 8.76 -5.94 -0.55
C GLY A 93 7.42 -6.67 -0.72
N LEU A 94 6.89 -6.76 -1.93
CA LEU A 94 5.69 -7.55 -2.21
C LEU A 94 5.88 -9.04 -1.91
N ILE A 95 6.98 -9.62 -2.39
CA ILE A 95 7.28 -11.04 -2.15
C ILE A 95 7.48 -11.28 -0.65
N LEU A 96 8.14 -10.36 0.07
CA LEU A 96 8.30 -10.44 1.51
C LEU A 96 6.97 -10.38 2.28
N ILE A 97 6.02 -9.54 1.85
CA ILE A 97 4.68 -9.53 2.43
C ILE A 97 3.98 -10.87 2.19
N LEU A 98 4.04 -11.41 0.97
CA LEU A 98 3.43 -12.69 0.64
C LEU A 98 4.04 -13.84 1.46
N THR A 99 5.36 -13.87 1.65
CA THR A 99 6.01 -14.88 2.48
C THR A 99 5.67 -14.70 3.96
N ALA A 100 5.55 -13.47 4.46
CA ALA A 100 5.09 -13.18 5.82
C ALA A 100 3.67 -13.68 6.05
N LEU A 101 2.74 -13.37 5.14
CA LEU A 101 1.35 -13.84 5.19
C LEU A 101 1.28 -15.36 5.15
N PHE A 102 2.00 -15.99 4.22
CA PHE A 102 2.07 -17.45 4.13
C PHE A 102 2.59 -18.09 5.42
N LYS A 103 3.60 -17.50 6.05
CA LYS A 103 4.14 -17.97 7.34
C LYS A 103 3.08 -17.91 8.45
N VAL A 104 2.31 -16.82 8.53
CA VAL A 104 1.25 -16.66 9.54
C VAL A 104 0.09 -17.62 9.28
N VAL A 105 -0.33 -17.80 8.02
CA VAL A 105 -1.43 -18.71 7.68
C VAL A 105 -1.05 -20.17 7.95
N LYS A 106 0.16 -20.58 7.57
CA LYS A 106 0.61 -21.98 7.73
C LYS A 106 0.88 -22.36 9.18
N ALA A 107 1.37 -21.42 9.99
CA ALA A 107 1.68 -21.64 11.39
C ALA A 107 1.18 -20.44 12.20
N PRO A 108 -0.12 -20.42 12.56
CA PRO A 108 -0.72 -19.27 13.25
C PRO A 108 -0.04 -19.06 14.60
N ASN A 109 0.63 -17.92 14.71
CA ASN A 109 1.19 -17.44 15.97
C ASN A 109 0.39 -16.21 16.40
N ILE A 110 0.00 -16.15 17.68
CA ILE A 110 -0.73 -15.02 18.28
C ILE A 110 -0.05 -13.69 17.96
N VAL A 111 1.27 -13.64 18.07
CA VAL A 111 2.04 -12.42 17.76
C VAL A 111 1.86 -11.99 16.30
N GLY A 112 1.83 -12.95 15.38
CA GLY A 112 1.66 -12.68 13.94
C GLY A 112 0.25 -12.27 13.56
N ILE A 113 -0.75 -12.94 14.13
CA ILE A 113 -2.15 -12.59 13.95
C ILE A 113 -2.41 -11.18 14.49
N THR A 114 -1.92 -10.89 15.69
CA THR A 114 -2.05 -9.56 16.31
C THR A 114 -1.35 -8.49 15.48
N HIS A 115 -0.15 -8.78 14.95
CA HIS A 115 0.55 -7.84 14.08
C HIS A 115 -0.24 -7.52 12.80
N LEU A 116 -0.79 -8.54 12.12
CA LEU A 116 -1.60 -8.34 10.93
C LEU A 116 -2.90 -7.58 11.22
N LEU A 117 -3.56 -7.86 12.34
CA LEU A 117 -4.73 -7.10 12.81
C LEU A 117 -4.40 -5.63 13.03
N ILE A 118 -3.28 -5.34 13.70
CA ILE A 118 -2.82 -3.95 13.92
C ILE A 118 -2.55 -3.27 12.58
N VAL A 119 -1.89 -3.94 11.63
CA VAL A 119 -1.62 -3.38 10.29
C VAL A 119 -2.92 -3.07 9.54
N LEU A 120 -3.92 -3.95 9.61
CA LEU A 120 -5.23 -3.71 9.00
C LEU A 120 -5.92 -2.49 9.64
N ILE A 121 -5.95 -2.43 10.97
CA ILE A 121 -6.55 -1.32 11.72
C ILE A 121 -5.87 0.01 11.36
N VAL A 122 -4.53 0.05 11.40
CA VAL A 122 -3.77 1.26 11.06
C VAL A 122 -3.98 1.65 9.60
N SER A 123 -4.13 0.70 8.69
CA SER A 123 -4.43 0.99 7.27
C SER A 123 -5.82 1.60 7.10
N VAL A 124 -6.83 1.16 7.87
CA VAL A 124 -8.15 1.80 7.91
C VAL A 124 -8.04 3.23 8.44
N PHE A 125 -7.32 3.43 9.53
CA PHE A 125 -7.09 4.76 10.09
C PHE A 125 -6.26 5.67 9.17
N ALA A 126 -5.42 5.11 8.29
CA ALA A 126 -4.63 5.90 7.35
C ALA A 126 -5.46 6.58 6.25
N ILE A 127 -6.73 6.22 6.08
CA ILE A 127 -7.64 6.78 5.04
C ILE A 127 -8.43 7.99 5.58
N LEU A 128 -8.49 8.15 6.90
CA LEU A 128 -9.18 9.25 7.58
C LEU A 128 -8.44 10.61 7.62
N PRO A 129 -7.09 10.70 7.61
CA PRO A 129 -6.38 11.95 7.62
C PRO A 129 -6.71 12.78 6.37
N VAL A 130 -6.95 14.07 6.57
CA VAL A 130 -7.21 15.01 5.48
C VAL A 130 -5.97 15.23 4.60
N LYS A 131 -4.77 14.95 5.11
CA LYS A 131 -3.50 15.12 4.38
C LYS A 131 -3.06 13.82 3.71
N PRO A 132 -3.05 13.73 2.36
CA PRO A 132 -2.69 12.49 1.65
C PRO A 132 -1.24 12.03 1.90
N GLN A 133 -0.34 12.96 2.18
CA GLN A 133 1.05 12.67 2.59
C GLN A 133 1.11 11.80 3.85
N THR A 134 0.33 12.16 4.87
CA THR A 134 0.28 11.43 6.13
C THR A 134 -0.25 10.02 5.91
N SER A 135 -1.31 9.88 5.11
CA SER A 135 -1.87 8.59 4.69
C SER A 135 -0.83 7.71 4.01
N PHE A 136 -0.08 8.27 3.05
CA PHE A 136 0.97 7.54 2.34
C PHE A 136 2.05 7.02 3.30
N TYR A 137 2.62 7.87 4.16
CA TYR A 137 3.70 7.45 5.07
C TYR A 137 3.23 6.40 6.07
N ILE A 138 2.01 6.53 6.61
CA ILE A 138 1.44 5.51 7.50
C ILE A 138 1.34 4.17 6.76
N LEU A 139 0.79 4.15 5.54
CA LEU A 139 0.65 2.94 4.73
C LEU A 139 2.01 2.35 4.32
N ALA A 140 3.00 3.18 4.02
CA ALA A 140 4.34 2.72 3.67
C ALA A 140 5.02 2.04 4.87
N VAL A 141 4.92 2.63 6.07
CA VAL A 141 5.51 2.07 7.29
C VAL A 141 4.82 0.77 7.70
N THR A 142 3.49 0.70 7.64
CA THR A 142 2.76 -0.53 8.00
C THR A 142 3.13 -1.68 7.08
N ARG A 143 3.20 -1.43 5.77
CA ARG A 143 3.60 -2.44 4.79
C ARG A 143 5.05 -2.87 4.95
N PHE A 144 5.95 -1.91 5.19
CA PHE A 144 7.34 -2.22 5.45
C PHE A 144 7.50 -3.12 6.68
N SER A 145 6.71 -2.87 7.73
CA SER A 145 6.70 -3.72 8.93
C SER A 145 6.30 -5.17 8.59
N VAL A 146 5.28 -5.37 7.76
CA VAL A 146 4.88 -6.73 7.33
C VAL A 146 5.95 -7.37 6.45
N ALA A 147 6.56 -6.61 5.53
CA ALA A 147 7.64 -7.11 4.69
C ALA A 147 8.84 -7.57 5.55
N PHE A 148 9.16 -6.85 6.63
CA PHE A 148 10.26 -7.21 7.52
C PHE A 148 10.09 -8.60 8.15
N TRP A 149 8.85 -9.00 8.45
CA TRP A 149 8.53 -10.32 8.99
C TRP A 149 8.82 -11.49 8.02
N GLY A 150 8.83 -11.21 6.71
CA GLY A 150 9.15 -12.19 5.67
C GLY A 150 10.65 -12.49 5.55
N LEU A 151 11.51 -11.66 6.14
CA LEU A 151 12.97 -11.73 5.97
C LEU A 151 13.56 -13.05 6.48
N ASP A 152 13.03 -13.59 7.58
CA ASP A 152 13.50 -14.87 8.14
C ASP A 152 13.39 -16.04 7.15
N TYR A 153 12.44 -15.98 6.21
CA TYR A 153 12.28 -17.02 5.18
C TYR A 153 13.49 -17.06 4.26
N PHE A 154 13.95 -15.89 3.80
CA PHE A 154 15.04 -15.76 2.83
C PHE A 154 16.43 -16.04 3.43
N LEU A 155 16.55 -15.96 4.75
CA LEU A 155 17.79 -16.28 5.46
C LEU A 155 18.05 -17.78 5.68
N ARG A 156 17.09 -18.66 5.34
CA ARG A 156 17.19 -20.09 5.65
C ARG A 156 18.24 -20.83 4.84
N THR A 157 18.41 -20.47 3.56
CA THR A 157 19.28 -21.20 2.64
C THR A 157 20.03 -20.25 1.71
N LYS A 158 21.22 -20.67 1.23
CA LYS A 158 22.02 -19.88 0.28
C LYS A 158 21.25 -19.52 -1.01
N PRO A 159 20.47 -20.43 -1.63
CA PRO A 159 19.68 -20.09 -2.83
C PRO A 159 18.64 -18.99 -2.56
N LEU A 160 17.97 -19.03 -1.40
CA LEU A 160 17.00 -18.00 -1.02
C LEU A 160 17.68 -16.65 -0.75
N ALA A 161 18.87 -16.66 -0.14
CA ALA A 161 19.68 -15.46 0.02
C ALA A 161 20.05 -14.84 -1.34
N ILE A 162 20.47 -15.65 -2.31
CA ILE A 162 20.77 -15.18 -3.69
C ILE A 162 19.51 -14.61 -4.35
N LEU A 163 18.37 -15.30 -4.21
CA LEU A 163 17.09 -14.81 -4.73
C LEU A 163 16.73 -13.45 -4.12
N PHE A 164 16.94 -13.27 -2.82
CA PHE A 164 16.71 -11.99 -2.14
C PHE A 164 17.58 -10.87 -2.73
N PHE A 165 18.86 -11.13 -3.01
CA PHE A 165 19.72 -10.16 -3.69
C PHE A 165 19.23 -9.81 -5.10
N GLY A 166 18.83 -10.82 -5.89
CA GLY A 166 18.25 -10.61 -7.21
C GLY A 166 16.97 -9.75 -7.15
N LEU A 167 16.09 -10.03 -6.20
CA LEU A 167 14.87 -9.24 -5.95
C LEU A 167 15.18 -7.83 -5.43
N GLY A 168 16.23 -7.67 -4.62
CA GLY A 168 16.72 -6.36 -4.17
C GLY A 168 17.22 -5.52 -5.33
N PHE A 169 18.00 -6.12 -6.23
CA PHE A 169 18.45 -5.46 -7.46
C PHE A 169 17.27 -5.08 -8.37
N LEU A 170 16.31 -5.99 -8.59
CA LEU A 170 15.09 -5.70 -9.34
C LEU A 170 14.27 -4.58 -8.72
N THR A 171 14.21 -4.52 -7.39
CA THR A 171 13.54 -3.43 -6.66
C THR A 171 14.23 -2.10 -6.89
N LEU A 172 15.56 -2.05 -6.75
CA LEU A 172 16.34 -0.84 -6.99
C LEU A 172 16.19 -0.35 -8.44
N TRP A 173 16.28 -1.27 -9.40
CA TRP A 173 16.07 -1.01 -10.81
C TRP A 173 14.66 -0.45 -11.07
N TYR A 174 13.65 -1.12 -10.53
CA TYR A 174 12.26 -0.69 -10.65
C TYR A 174 12.03 0.70 -10.07
N PHE A 175 12.56 1.00 -8.88
CA PHE A 175 12.45 2.33 -8.28
C PHE A 175 13.19 3.42 -9.07
N SER A 176 14.29 3.06 -9.73
CA SER A 176 15.05 4.00 -10.57
C SER A 176 14.28 4.37 -11.84
N ILE A 177 13.61 3.40 -12.48
CA ILE A 177 12.78 3.65 -13.68
C ILE A 177 11.45 4.29 -13.30
N SER A 178 10.76 3.75 -12.29
CA SER A 178 9.46 4.24 -11.81
C SER A 178 9.63 5.34 -10.76
N TRP A 179 10.55 6.26 -11.06
CA TRP A 179 10.92 7.35 -10.18
C TRP A 179 9.73 8.27 -9.89
N GLN A 180 8.91 8.56 -10.91
CA GLN A 180 7.83 9.54 -10.85
C GLN A 180 6.61 9.15 -10.00
N MET A 181 6.47 7.86 -9.63
CA MET A 181 5.37 7.34 -8.81
C MET A 181 3.98 7.90 -9.18
N PRO A 182 3.52 7.73 -10.43
CA PRO A 182 2.35 8.45 -10.95
C PRO A 182 1.05 8.16 -10.18
N THR A 183 0.97 7.06 -9.42
CA THR A 183 -0.22 6.77 -8.58
C THR A 183 -0.17 7.44 -7.21
N ILE A 184 0.99 7.94 -6.81
CA ILE A 184 1.27 8.50 -5.49
C ILE A 184 1.50 10.01 -5.60
N CYS A 185 2.04 10.46 -6.73
CA CYS A 185 2.65 11.75 -6.93
C CYS A 185 2.20 12.32 -8.28
N ASN A 186 1.60 13.50 -8.27
CA ASN A 186 1.10 14.12 -9.51
C ASN A 186 2.22 14.78 -10.33
N GLU A 187 3.30 15.26 -9.70
CA GLU A 187 4.48 15.83 -10.38
C GLU A 187 5.72 15.77 -9.46
N ILE A 188 6.91 15.47 -10.01
CA ILE A 188 8.20 15.60 -9.33
C ILE A 188 8.95 16.81 -9.87
N PHE A 189 9.49 17.65 -8.99
CA PHE A 189 10.44 18.69 -9.40
C PHE A 189 11.78 18.07 -9.78
N PHE A 190 12.15 18.14 -11.05
CA PHE A 190 13.55 18.25 -11.45
C PHE A 190 13.71 19.64 -12.08
N ASN A 191 14.18 20.60 -11.30
CA ASN A 191 14.84 21.80 -11.83
C ASN A 191 16.32 21.68 -11.47
#